data_AF-A0A0L9THY3-F1
#
_entry.id   AF-A0A0L9THY3-F1
#
_cell.length_a   1.000
_cell.length_b   1.000
_cell.length_c   1.000
_cell.angle_alpha   90.00
_cell.angle_beta   90.00
_cell.angle_gamma   90.00
#
_symmetry.space_group_name_H-M   'P 1'
#
loop_
_entity.id
_entity.type
_entity.pdbx_description
1 polymer ?
#
loop_
_entity_poly.entity_id
_entity_poly.type
_entity_poly.pdbx_seq_one_letter_code
_entity_poly.pdbx_strand_id
1 'polypeptide(L)'
;MEQVMMIFVSLVFFDLVVSAICGNTLAPALYLFGDSSIDNGNNNLLPTLARANFFPYGIDFPRGSTGRFTNGKTIADFIAEYLGLPYPPPYISMGSSRSLTGINYASASCGILPETGANFGRCLNLRDQVNLFENTVEKDLAEMINNSTELCEHLSKSIYVFIIGTNDYLSKYLGTDKTYQSISFADLLIATLSDQFKVHYSSTINFTENDNNISTQRTCQHVSSPRFDGKKLLKSEKTCFNCDVARTGTGRVEVAFQI
;
A
#
# COMPACT_ATOMS: atom_id res chain seq x y z
N MET A 1 -27.21 -6.19 45.57
CA MET A 1 -25.80 -6.51 45.23
C MET A 1 -25.71 -7.56 44.12
N GLU A 2 -26.50 -8.63 44.17
CA GLU A 2 -26.43 -9.72 43.17
C GLU A 2 -26.76 -9.29 41.73
N GLN A 3 -27.78 -8.46 41.51
CA GLN A 3 -28.11 -7.96 40.16
C GLN A 3 -27.00 -7.08 39.55
N VAL A 4 -26.36 -6.24 40.36
CA VAL A 4 -25.24 -5.37 39.91
C VAL A 4 -24.02 -6.22 39.55
N MET A 5 -23.76 -7.27 40.32
CA MET A 5 -22.70 -8.22 40.06
C MET A 5 -22.95 -9.01 38.76
N MET A 6 -24.19 -9.42 38.47
CA MET A 6 -24.52 -10.11 37.22
C MET A 6 -24.36 -9.20 35.99
N ILE A 7 -24.77 -7.94 36.05
CA ILE A 7 -24.55 -6.99 34.95
C ILE A 7 -23.06 -6.79 34.69
N PHE A 8 -22.26 -6.64 35.75
CA PHE A 8 -20.81 -6.48 35.63
C PHE A 8 -20.15 -7.70 35.01
N VAL A 9 -20.55 -8.91 35.43
CA VAL A 9 -20.08 -10.17 34.84
C VAL A 9 -20.50 -10.29 33.38
N SER A 10 -21.74 -9.92 33.02
CA SER A 10 -22.20 -9.92 31.62
C SER A 10 -21.44 -8.93 30.74
N LEU A 11 -21.10 -7.75 31.25
CA LEU A 11 -20.27 -6.77 30.52
C LEU A 11 -18.84 -7.28 30.33
N VAL A 12 -18.21 -7.84 31.37
CA VAL A 12 -16.88 -8.44 31.28
C VAL A 12 -16.86 -9.63 30.31
N PHE A 13 -17.90 -10.48 30.34
CA PHE A 13 -18.04 -11.58 29.37
C PHE A 13 -18.29 -11.06 27.96
N PHE A 14 -19.06 -9.99 27.80
CA PHE A 14 -19.28 -9.36 26.50
C PHE A 14 -17.97 -8.78 25.95
N ASP A 15 -17.18 -8.09 26.76
CA ASP A 15 -15.86 -7.56 26.37
C ASP A 15 -14.85 -8.68 26.04
N LEU A 16 -14.86 -9.79 26.80
CA LEU A 16 -14.05 -10.98 26.51
C LEU A 16 -14.48 -11.67 25.21
N VAL A 17 -15.77 -11.79 24.97
CA VAL A 17 -16.33 -12.37 23.75
C VAL A 17 -16.06 -11.47 22.55
N VAL A 18 -16.20 -10.15 22.69
CA VAL A 18 -15.85 -9.17 21.65
C VAL A 18 -14.35 -9.21 21.34
N SER A 19 -13.50 -9.27 22.37
CA SER A 19 -12.04 -9.39 22.19
C SER A 19 -11.63 -10.72 21.54
N ALA A 20 -12.35 -11.81 21.80
CA ALA A 20 -12.14 -13.10 21.14
C ALA A 20 -12.70 -13.16 19.71
N ILE A 21 -13.67 -12.30 19.37
CA ILE A 21 -14.29 -12.16 18.05
C ILE A 21 -13.57 -11.11 17.18
N CYS A 22 -12.74 -10.24 17.77
CA CYS A 22 -11.74 -9.45 17.06
C CYS A 22 -10.71 -10.40 16.43
N GLY A 23 -11.06 -10.88 15.24
CA GLY A 23 -10.41 -11.94 14.51
C GLY A 23 -8.92 -11.71 14.32
N ASN A 24 -8.19 -12.83 14.26
CA ASN A 24 -6.78 -12.85 13.90
C ASN A 24 -6.56 -12.06 12.61
N THR A 25 -5.95 -10.89 12.70
CA THR A 25 -5.52 -10.12 11.54
C THR A 25 -4.59 -10.99 10.70
N LEU A 26 -4.88 -11.15 9.41
CA LEU A 26 -4.10 -12.02 8.53
C LEU A 26 -2.76 -11.40 8.11
N ALA A 27 -2.64 -10.08 8.27
CA ALA A 27 -1.45 -9.30 8.05
C ALA A 27 -1.43 -8.13 9.04
N PRO A 28 -0.25 -7.61 9.44
CA PRO A 28 -0.16 -6.48 10.35
C PRO A 28 -0.60 -5.15 9.73
N ALA A 29 -0.37 -4.95 8.42
CA ALA A 29 -0.74 -3.73 7.72
C ALA A 29 -1.08 -3.95 6.24
N LEU A 30 -1.87 -3.03 5.69
CA LEU A 30 -2.22 -2.95 4.27
C LEU A 30 -1.83 -1.58 3.70
N TYR A 31 -0.82 -1.56 2.82
CA TYR A 31 -0.36 -0.35 2.13
C TYR A 31 -0.86 -0.34 0.68
N LEU A 32 -1.45 0.77 0.26
CA LEU A 32 -2.15 0.87 -1.02
C LEU A 32 -1.51 1.94 -1.91
N PHE A 33 -1.19 1.56 -3.15
CA PHE A 33 -0.61 2.41 -4.18
C PHE A 33 -1.47 2.28 -5.43
N GLY A 34 -1.91 3.39 -6.00
CA GLY A 34 -2.79 3.31 -7.15
C GLY A 34 -3.38 4.61 -7.62
N ASP A 35 -4.43 4.47 -8.41
CA ASP A 35 -5.21 5.58 -8.95
C ASP A 35 -6.62 5.67 -8.32
N SER A 36 -7.57 6.24 -9.05
CA SER A 36 -8.98 6.39 -8.67
C SER A 36 -9.64 5.07 -8.26
N SER A 37 -9.13 3.95 -8.75
CA SER A 37 -9.66 2.61 -8.49
C SER A 37 -9.62 2.25 -7.00
N ILE A 38 -8.67 2.82 -6.26
CA ILE A 38 -8.51 2.58 -4.82
C ILE A 38 -8.26 3.85 -3.99
N ASP A 39 -8.21 5.05 -4.60
CA ASP A 39 -8.21 6.31 -3.86
C ASP A 39 -9.46 6.40 -2.99
N ASN A 40 -9.27 6.77 -1.72
CA ASN A 40 -10.33 6.92 -0.74
C ASN A 40 -10.44 8.33 -0.16
N GLY A 41 -9.71 9.30 -0.72
CA GLY A 41 -9.84 10.71 -0.36
C GLY A 41 -8.57 11.56 -0.44
N ASN A 42 -7.44 11.06 -0.96
CA ASN A 42 -6.22 11.86 -1.09
C ASN A 42 -6.47 13.06 -2.02
N ASN A 43 -7.15 12.84 -3.14
CA ASN A 43 -7.42 13.89 -4.12
C ASN A 43 -8.33 15.02 -3.61
N ASN A 44 -9.07 14.82 -2.52
CA ASN A 44 -9.94 15.86 -1.95
C ASN A 44 -9.16 17.09 -1.48
N LEU A 45 -7.89 16.90 -1.11
CA LEU A 45 -7.01 17.94 -0.57
C LEU A 45 -5.96 18.41 -1.59
N LEU A 46 -6.00 17.92 -2.83
CA LEU A 46 -5.11 18.34 -3.91
C LEU A 46 -5.80 19.37 -4.82
N PRO A 47 -5.07 20.34 -5.41
CA PRO A 47 -5.62 21.23 -6.43
C PRO A 47 -5.82 20.46 -7.76
N THR A 48 -6.94 19.75 -7.86
CA THR A 48 -7.29 18.86 -8.98
C THR A 48 -8.79 18.81 -9.22
N LEU A 49 -9.17 18.54 -10.47
CA LEU A 49 -10.54 18.24 -10.88
C LEU A 49 -10.91 16.77 -10.62
N ALA A 50 -9.92 15.88 -10.46
CA ALA A 50 -10.13 14.45 -10.23
C ALA A 50 -10.50 14.19 -8.77
N ARG A 51 -11.75 14.51 -8.38
CA ARG A 51 -12.30 14.29 -7.03
C ARG A 51 -13.59 13.48 -7.09
N ALA A 52 -13.90 12.77 -6.00
CA ALA A 52 -15.13 12.00 -5.83
C ALA A 52 -15.77 12.22 -4.44
N ASN A 53 -15.63 13.43 -3.90
CA ASN A 53 -16.21 13.86 -2.62
C ASN A 53 -17.57 14.57 -2.79
N PHE A 54 -18.35 14.16 -3.79
CA PHE A 54 -19.67 14.73 -4.09
C PHE A 54 -20.62 13.65 -4.60
N PHE A 55 -21.92 13.92 -4.52
CA PHE A 55 -22.97 13.03 -5.04
C PHE A 55 -22.83 12.80 -6.56
N PRO A 56 -22.99 11.56 -7.09
CA PRO A 56 -23.52 10.36 -6.43
C PRO A 56 -22.48 9.45 -5.78
N TYR A 57 -21.20 9.82 -5.75
CA TYR A 57 -20.16 8.98 -5.15
C TYR A 57 -20.42 8.74 -3.66
N GLY A 58 -20.15 7.53 -3.18
CA GLY A 58 -20.34 7.17 -1.78
C GLY A 58 -21.79 7.05 -1.31
N ILE A 59 -22.80 7.04 -2.22
CA ILE A 59 -24.22 6.88 -1.85
C ILE A 59 -24.52 5.60 -1.05
N ASP A 60 -23.78 4.53 -1.30
CA ASP A 60 -23.88 3.23 -0.62
C ASP A 60 -22.78 3.05 0.45
N PHE A 61 -21.90 4.05 0.65
CA PHE A 61 -20.85 4.00 1.67
C PHE A 61 -21.36 4.62 2.98
N PRO A 62 -21.18 3.98 4.16
CA PRO A 62 -21.76 4.48 5.42
C PRO A 62 -21.38 5.92 5.80
N ARG A 63 -20.22 6.41 5.33
CA ARG A 63 -19.72 7.76 5.58
C ARG A 63 -20.02 8.76 4.44
N GLY A 64 -20.79 8.36 3.43
CA GLY A 64 -21.07 9.18 2.25
C GLY A 64 -19.86 9.34 1.33
N SER A 65 -19.82 10.46 0.58
CA SER A 65 -18.78 10.75 -0.41
C SER A 65 -17.42 11.05 0.23
N THR A 66 -16.59 10.03 0.43
CA THR A 66 -15.26 10.21 1.03
C THR A 66 -14.16 10.54 0.01
N GLY A 67 -14.44 10.48 -1.31
CA GLY A 67 -13.41 10.52 -2.35
C GLY A 67 -13.15 9.17 -3.03
N ARG A 68 -13.93 8.13 -2.71
CA ARG A 68 -13.94 6.86 -3.45
C ARG A 68 -14.69 7.04 -4.78
N PHE A 69 -14.09 6.64 -5.90
CA PHE A 69 -14.67 6.75 -7.25
C PHE A 69 -15.67 5.62 -7.53
N THR A 70 -16.59 5.40 -6.58
CA THR A 70 -17.64 4.38 -6.64
C THR A 70 -18.81 4.82 -5.75
N ASN A 71 -19.94 4.13 -5.84
CA ASN A 71 -21.06 4.33 -4.92
C ASN A 71 -20.72 3.89 -3.49
N GLY A 72 -19.82 2.93 -3.30
CA GLY A 72 -19.60 2.28 -2.01
C GLY A 72 -18.12 2.01 -1.72
N LYS A 73 -17.83 0.74 -1.41
CA LYS A 73 -16.48 0.23 -1.13
C LYS A 73 -15.67 0.06 -2.43
N THR A 74 -14.37 0.34 -2.37
CA THR A 74 -13.40 -0.03 -3.41
C THR A 74 -12.89 -1.46 -3.17
N ILE A 75 -12.13 -2.01 -4.12
CA ILE A 75 -11.48 -3.32 -3.91
C ILE A 75 -10.53 -3.31 -2.70
N ALA A 76 -9.89 -2.17 -2.40
CA ALA A 76 -9.03 -2.03 -1.24
C ALA A 76 -9.78 -2.20 0.10
N ASP A 77 -11.03 -1.74 0.17
CA ASP A 77 -11.86 -1.90 1.37
C ASP A 77 -12.25 -3.37 1.60
N PHE A 78 -12.56 -4.10 0.51
CA PHE A 78 -12.82 -5.53 0.59
C PHE A 78 -11.57 -6.33 1.00
N ILE A 79 -10.38 -5.92 0.53
CA ILE A 79 -9.11 -6.52 0.96
C ILE A 79 -8.88 -6.26 2.46
N ALA A 80 -9.09 -5.02 2.93
CA ALA A 80 -8.96 -4.69 4.35
C ALA A 80 -9.89 -5.53 5.23
N GLU A 81 -11.17 -5.68 4.83
CA GLU A 81 -12.14 -6.54 5.51
C GLU A 81 -11.71 -8.00 5.56
N TYR A 82 -11.23 -8.53 4.43
CA TYR A 82 -10.73 -9.91 4.36
C TYR A 82 -9.53 -10.14 5.27
N LEU A 83 -8.63 -9.15 5.39
CA LEU A 83 -7.46 -9.21 6.26
C LEU A 83 -7.80 -8.99 7.75
N GLY A 84 -9.03 -8.60 8.08
CA GLY A 84 -9.44 -8.19 9.43
C GLY A 84 -8.84 -6.85 9.87
N LEU A 85 -8.46 -5.99 8.91
CA LEU A 85 -7.85 -4.69 9.15
C LEU A 85 -8.86 -3.54 9.02
N PRO A 86 -8.66 -2.41 9.72
CA PRO A 86 -9.40 -1.19 9.43
C PRO A 86 -9.08 -0.68 8.01
N TYR A 87 -9.98 0.11 7.42
CA TYR A 87 -9.72 0.72 6.12
C TYR A 87 -8.50 1.67 6.22
N PRO A 88 -7.45 1.48 5.38
CA PRO A 88 -6.29 2.36 5.42
C PRO A 88 -6.68 3.82 5.14
N PRO A 89 -6.32 4.79 6.01
CA PRO A 89 -6.66 6.19 5.81
C PRO A 89 -5.94 6.79 4.59
N PRO A 90 -6.49 7.83 3.93
CA PRO A 90 -5.78 8.57 2.89
C PRO A 90 -4.64 9.38 3.52
N TYR A 91 -3.41 9.16 3.06
CA TYR A 91 -2.19 9.80 3.57
C TYR A 91 -2.34 11.31 3.78
N ILE A 92 -2.82 12.06 2.78
CA ILE A 92 -2.88 13.53 2.84
C ILE A 92 -3.80 14.01 3.97
N SER A 93 -4.85 13.25 4.28
CA SER A 93 -5.82 13.62 5.31
C SER A 93 -5.35 13.32 6.75
N MET A 94 -4.25 12.60 6.91
CA MET A 94 -3.81 12.15 8.24
C MET A 94 -3.20 13.28 9.07
N GLY A 95 -2.65 14.32 8.46
CA GLY A 95 -1.97 15.40 9.17
C GLY A 95 -0.82 14.85 10.03
N SER A 96 -0.93 14.99 11.36
CA SER A 96 0.03 14.43 12.32
C SER A 96 -0.35 13.05 12.86
N SER A 97 -1.47 12.47 12.39
CA SER A 97 -1.91 11.13 12.80
C SER A 97 -1.02 10.08 12.15
N ARG A 98 -0.87 8.92 12.81
CA ARG A 98 -0.06 7.79 12.34
C ARG A 98 -0.89 6.52 12.31
N SER A 99 -0.48 5.53 11.52
CA SER A 99 -1.19 4.25 11.37
C SER A 99 -0.20 3.09 11.36
N LEU A 100 -0.38 2.14 12.29
CA LEU A 100 0.34 0.86 12.28
C LEU A 100 -0.33 -0.18 11.37
N THR A 101 -1.58 0.03 10.96
CA THR A 101 -2.34 -0.96 10.17
C THR A 101 -2.32 -0.66 8.66
N GLY A 102 -1.45 0.25 8.24
CA GLY A 102 -1.27 0.63 6.85
C GLY A 102 -1.94 1.96 6.47
N ILE A 103 -1.62 2.43 5.26
CA ILE A 103 -2.01 3.75 4.74
C ILE A 103 -2.34 3.63 3.24
N ASN A 104 -3.26 4.46 2.77
CA ASN A 104 -3.57 4.60 1.36
C ASN A 104 -2.87 5.81 0.74
N TYR A 105 -1.95 5.55 -0.19
CA TYR A 105 -1.20 6.55 -0.96
C TYR A 105 -1.80 6.81 -2.35
N ALA A 106 -2.81 6.04 -2.77
CA ALA A 106 -3.39 6.13 -4.10
C ALA A 106 -3.96 7.53 -4.38
N SER A 107 -3.87 7.95 -5.64
CA SER A 107 -4.30 9.28 -6.07
C SER A 107 -4.92 9.21 -7.46
N ALA A 108 -6.18 9.64 -7.56
CA ALA A 108 -6.91 9.61 -8.82
C ALA A 108 -6.25 10.43 -9.94
N SER A 109 -6.52 10.03 -11.18
CA SER A 109 -5.95 10.51 -12.45
C SER A 109 -4.48 10.17 -12.71
N CYS A 110 -3.72 9.76 -11.71
CA CYS A 110 -2.29 9.50 -11.87
C CYS A 110 -1.99 8.17 -12.56
N GLY A 111 -0.75 8.08 -13.03
CA GLY A 111 -0.16 6.86 -13.54
C GLY A 111 1.20 6.56 -12.95
N ILE A 112 1.85 5.60 -13.59
CA ILE A 112 3.25 5.24 -13.36
C ILE A 112 4.15 6.42 -13.75
N LEU A 113 3.83 7.08 -14.87
CA LEU A 113 4.61 8.20 -15.39
C LEU A 113 4.22 9.53 -14.73
N PRO A 114 5.18 10.45 -14.53
CA PRO A 114 4.92 11.70 -13.83
C PRO A 114 4.01 12.67 -14.61
N GLU A 115 3.96 12.57 -15.93
CA GLU A 115 3.09 13.38 -16.81
C GLU A 115 1.63 12.91 -16.84
N THR A 116 1.36 11.67 -16.43
CA THR A 116 0.01 11.10 -16.47
C THR A 116 -0.92 11.83 -15.49
N GLY A 117 -2.08 12.28 -15.99
CA GLY A 117 -3.08 13.00 -15.20
C GLY A 117 -2.90 14.51 -15.15
N ALA A 118 -1.86 15.08 -15.78
CA ALA A 118 -1.58 16.52 -15.74
C ALA A 118 -2.76 17.42 -16.17
N ASN A 119 -3.59 16.94 -17.11
CA ASN A 119 -4.78 17.65 -17.58
C ASN A 119 -5.87 17.83 -16.51
N PHE A 120 -5.82 17.07 -15.41
CA PHE A 120 -6.77 17.18 -14.29
C PHE A 120 -6.22 18.03 -13.13
N GLY A 121 -4.95 18.44 -13.16
CA GLY A 121 -4.28 19.19 -12.09
C GLY A 121 -3.27 18.34 -11.30
N ARG A 122 -3.02 18.67 -10.03
CA ARG A 122 -2.04 17.94 -9.21
C ARG A 122 -2.59 16.58 -8.80
N CYS A 123 -1.79 15.56 -8.99
CA CYS A 123 -2.06 14.21 -8.51
C CYS A 123 -0.72 13.58 -8.02
N LEU A 124 -0.76 12.53 -7.18
CA LEU A 124 0.43 11.79 -6.73
C LEU A 124 0.76 10.62 -7.68
N ASN A 125 1.70 10.80 -8.61
CA ASN A 125 2.16 9.70 -9.48
C ASN A 125 2.85 8.58 -8.66
N LEU A 126 3.10 7.42 -9.26
CA LEU A 126 3.66 6.28 -8.51
C LEU A 126 4.94 6.63 -7.73
N ARG A 127 5.83 7.46 -8.31
CA ARG A 127 7.05 7.90 -7.61
C ARG A 127 6.71 8.72 -6.37
N ASP A 128 5.77 9.65 -6.47
CA ASP A 128 5.28 10.42 -5.32
C ASP A 128 4.73 9.47 -4.24
N GLN A 129 3.92 8.48 -4.61
CA GLN A 129 3.32 7.52 -3.66
C GLN A 129 4.38 6.68 -2.95
N VAL A 130 5.40 6.20 -3.67
CA VAL A 130 6.55 5.50 -3.07
C VAL A 130 7.31 6.43 -2.13
N ASN A 131 7.55 7.69 -2.48
CA ASN A 131 8.21 8.66 -1.58
C ASN A 131 7.40 8.90 -0.29
N LEU A 132 6.06 8.93 -0.36
CA LEU A 132 5.21 9.06 0.83
C LEU A 132 5.31 7.84 1.73
N PHE A 133 5.39 6.65 1.14
CA PHE A 133 5.65 5.42 1.87
C PHE A 133 7.04 5.43 2.53
N GLU A 134 8.09 5.84 1.82
CA GLU A 134 9.45 5.99 2.39
C GLU A 134 9.44 6.87 3.64
N ASN A 135 8.78 8.04 3.56
CA ASN A 135 8.62 8.93 4.70
C ASN A 135 7.82 8.28 5.85
N THR A 136 6.79 7.49 5.53
CA THR A 136 6.00 6.77 6.54
C THR A 136 6.87 5.77 7.29
N VAL A 137 7.71 5.01 6.57
CA VAL A 137 8.60 4.03 7.21
C VAL A 137 9.65 4.74 8.06
N GLU A 138 10.35 5.73 7.51
CA GLU A 138 11.47 6.41 8.16
C GLU A 138 11.09 7.28 9.36
N LYS A 139 9.87 7.82 9.37
CA LYS A 139 9.44 8.75 10.41
C LYS A 139 8.37 8.13 11.29
N ASP A 140 7.25 7.75 10.70
CA ASP A 140 6.08 7.37 11.49
C ASP A 140 6.23 5.97 12.08
N LEU A 141 6.56 4.96 11.26
CA LEU A 141 6.71 3.59 11.74
C LEU A 141 7.97 3.40 12.59
N ALA A 142 9.10 4.01 12.22
CA ALA A 142 10.32 3.95 13.02
C ALA A 142 10.13 4.57 14.42
N GLU A 143 9.35 5.65 14.56
CA GLU A 143 9.04 6.21 15.87
C GLU A 143 8.03 5.37 16.66
N MET A 144 7.04 4.74 15.99
CA MET A 144 6.04 3.92 16.66
C MET A 144 6.56 2.52 17.04
N ILE A 145 7.40 1.93 16.19
CA ILE A 145 8.05 0.63 16.37
C ILE A 145 9.53 0.90 16.63
N ASN A 146 9.84 1.30 17.86
CA ASN A 146 11.18 1.69 18.32
C ASN A 146 12.11 0.46 18.53
N ASN A 147 12.09 -0.47 17.58
CA ASN A 147 12.92 -1.66 17.49
C ASN A 147 13.03 -2.02 15.99
N SER A 148 14.25 -1.93 15.46
CA SER A 148 14.56 -2.18 14.04
C SER A 148 14.13 -3.58 13.57
N THR A 149 14.28 -4.60 14.43
CA THR A 149 13.92 -5.98 14.12
C THR A 149 12.41 -6.16 14.05
N GLU A 150 11.67 -5.58 15.00
CA GLU A 150 10.20 -5.62 15.00
C GLU A 150 9.60 -4.82 13.84
N LEU A 151 10.21 -3.68 13.50
CA LEU A 151 9.81 -2.88 12.33
C LEU A 151 10.01 -3.68 11.04
N CYS A 152 11.16 -4.31 10.86
CA CYS A 152 11.40 -5.18 9.70
C CYS A 152 10.42 -6.36 9.67
N GLU A 153 10.14 -7.00 10.80
CA GLU A 153 9.17 -8.09 10.87
C GLU A 153 7.77 -7.61 10.47
N HIS A 154 7.35 -6.45 11.00
CA HIS A 154 6.09 -5.81 10.66
C HIS A 154 5.97 -5.55 9.14
N LEU A 155 6.98 -4.92 8.54
CA LEU A 155 7.00 -4.64 7.11
C LEU A 155 7.04 -5.91 6.25
N SER A 156 7.78 -6.94 6.69
CA SER A 156 7.92 -8.21 5.95
C SER A 156 6.64 -9.05 5.90
N LYS A 157 5.76 -8.89 6.89
CA LYS A 157 4.47 -9.59 6.98
C LYS A 157 3.30 -8.76 6.44
N SER A 158 3.52 -7.48 6.17
CA SER A 158 2.51 -6.55 5.63
C SER A 158 2.16 -6.86 4.17
N ILE A 159 0.98 -6.41 3.74
CA ILE A 159 0.50 -6.54 2.37
C ILE A 159 0.58 -5.20 1.64
N TYR A 160 1.03 -5.26 0.38
CA TYR A 160 1.19 -4.11 -0.49
C TYR A 160 0.40 -4.34 -1.77
N VAL A 161 -0.50 -3.41 -2.10
CA VAL A 161 -1.37 -3.51 -3.29
C VAL A 161 -1.05 -2.36 -4.23
N PHE A 162 -0.77 -2.69 -5.49
CA PHE A 162 -0.49 -1.75 -6.56
C PHE A 162 -1.55 -1.88 -7.66
N ILE A 163 -2.39 -0.86 -7.83
CA ILE A 163 -3.40 -0.79 -8.91
C ILE A 163 -3.22 0.53 -9.65
N ILE A 164 -2.36 0.52 -10.67
CA ILE A 164 -1.94 1.70 -11.42
C ILE A 164 -1.49 1.30 -12.84
N GLY A 165 -1.57 2.23 -13.80
CA GLY A 165 -1.13 2.01 -15.18
C GLY A 165 -2.21 2.28 -16.23
N THR A 166 -3.48 2.13 -15.86
CA THR A 166 -4.61 2.33 -16.79
C THR A 166 -4.65 3.77 -17.31
N ASN A 167 -4.35 4.75 -16.46
CA ASN A 167 -4.31 6.17 -16.87
C ASN A 167 -3.15 6.49 -17.82
N ASP A 168 -2.02 5.78 -17.74
CA ASP A 168 -0.90 5.98 -18.67
C ASP A 168 -1.30 5.57 -20.09
N TYR A 169 -1.96 4.41 -20.21
CA TYR A 169 -2.53 3.97 -21.48
C TYR A 169 -3.66 4.90 -21.95
N LEU A 170 -4.56 5.31 -21.07
CA LEU A 170 -5.65 6.22 -21.41
C LEU A 170 -5.12 7.55 -21.96
N SER A 171 -4.13 8.12 -21.27
CA SER A 171 -3.47 9.37 -21.67
C SER A 171 -2.76 9.22 -23.02
N LYS A 172 -2.13 8.07 -23.28
CA LYS A 172 -1.54 7.77 -24.58
C LYS A 172 -2.58 7.64 -25.70
N TYR A 173 -3.66 6.90 -25.48
CA TYR A 173 -4.64 6.60 -26.52
C TYR A 173 -5.58 7.78 -26.83
N LEU A 174 -5.90 8.59 -25.81
CA LEU A 174 -6.75 9.77 -25.96
C LEU A 174 -5.96 11.07 -26.16
N GLY A 175 -4.64 11.06 -25.93
CA GLY A 175 -3.76 12.20 -26.13
C GLY A 175 -3.49 12.50 -27.60
N THR A 176 -3.05 13.73 -27.87
CA THR A 176 -2.67 14.18 -29.23
C THR A 176 -1.31 13.68 -29.67
N ASP A 177 -0.47 13.24 -28.72
CA ASP A 177 0.92 12.86 -28.97
C ASP A 177 1.06 11.33 -29.10
N LYS A 178 1.02 10.84 -30.35
CA LYS A 178 1.10 9.41 -30.69
C LYS A 178 2.55 8.92 -30.84
N THR A 179 3.50 9.58 -30.19
CA THR A 179 4.94 9.48 -30.46
C THR A 179 5.60 8.16 -30.07
N TYR A 180 4.91 7.29 -29.33
CA TYR A 180 5.41 5.95 -28.99
C TYR A 180 4.65 4.84 -29.73
N GLN A 181 5.39 3.96 -30.44
CA GLN A 181 4.85 2.66 -30.85
C GLN A 181 4.29 1.91 -29.62
N SER A 182 3.24 1.11 -29.80
CA SER A 182 2.54 0.44 -28.69
C SER A 182 3.48 -0.40 -27.80
N ILE A 183 4.43 -1.10 -28.42
CA ILE A 183 5.40 -1.96 -27.72
C ILE A 183 6.41 -1.15 -26.91
N SER A 184 7.00 -0.09 -27.48
CA SER A 184 8.01 0.71 -26.76
C SER A 184 7.44 1.45 -25.55
N PHE A 185 6.14 1.72 -25.54
CA PHE A 185 5.47 2.31 -24.37
C PHE A 185 5.19 1.29 -23.27
N ALA A 186 4.80 0.06 -23.62
CA ALA A 186 4.66 -1.00 -22.62
C ALA A 186 6.00 -1.29 -21.95
N ASP A 187 7.09 -1.32 -22.73
CA ASP A 187 8.45 -1.48 -22.20
C ASP A 187 8.85 -0.32 -21.26
N LEU A 188 8.50 0.92 -21.62
CA LEU A 188 8.70 2.08 -20.76
C LEU A 188 7.95 1.94 -19.43
N LEU A 189 6.65 1.62 -19.46
CA LEU A 189 5.85 1.46 -18.24
C LEU A 189 6.37 0.33 -17.35
N ILE A 190 6.74 -0.81 -17.94
CA ILE A 190 7.31 -1.94 -17.20
C ILE A 190 8.64 -1.56 -16.56
N ALA A 191 9.52 -0.85 -17.30
CA ALA A 191 10.80 -0.41 -16.77
C ALA A 191 10.61 0.57 -15.60
N THR A 192 9.78 1.60 -15.77
CA THR A 192 9.50 2.58 -14.72
C THR A 192 8.85 1.95 -13.50
N LEU A 193 7.86 1.07 -13.69
CA LEU A 193 7.20 0.33 -12.61
C LEU A 193 8.21 -0.55 -11.85
N SER A 194 9.06 -1.27 -12.58
CA SER A 194 10.10 -2.12 -11.99
C SER A 194 11.08 -1.32 -11.14
N ASP A 195 11.44 -0.12 -11.57
CA ASP A 195 12.32 0.76 -10.80
C ASP A 195 11.64 1.27 -9.53
N GLN A 196 10.34 1.61 -9.59
CA GLN A 196 9.60 1.98 -8.38
C GLN A 196 9.49 0.83 -7.37
N PHE A 197 9.34 -0.42 -7.83
CA PHE A 197 9.37 -1.58 -6.92
C PHE A 197 10.72 -1.82 -6.28
N LYS A 198 11.82 -1.59 -6.99
CA LYS A 198 13.16 -1.68 -6.40
C LYS A 198 13.34 -0.66 -5.28
N VAL A 199 12.87 0.57 -5.50
CA VAL A 199 12.92 1.62 -4.47
C VAL A 199 12.08 1.21 -3.27
N HIS A 200 10.79 0.94 -3.48
CA HIS A 200 9.87 0.48 -2.42
C HIS A 200 10.43 -0.69 -1.61
N TYR A 201 10.97 -1.70 -2.28
CA TYR A 201 11.58 -2.86 -1.63
C TYR A 201 12.81 -2.49 -0.79
N SER A 202 13.68 -1.62 -1.30
CA SER A 202 14.87 -1.15 -0.56
C SER A 202 14.48 -0.41 0.73
N SER A 203 13.42 0.40 0.68
CA SER A 203 12.90 1.14 1.85
C SER A 203 12.37 0.21 2.95
N THR A 204 11.96 -1.02 2.61
CA THR A 204 11.56 -2.04 3.61
C THR A 204 12.74 -2.77 4.27
N ILE A 205 13.93 -2.73 3.67
CA ILE A 205 15.10 -3.53 4.10
C ILE A 205 16.16 -2.71 4.82
N ASN A 206 16.34 -1.43 4.48
CA ASN A 206 17.47 -0.62 4.95
C ASN A 206 17.54 -0.36 6.47
N PHE A 207 16.60 -0.84 7.29
CA PHE A 207 16.63 -0.69 8.75
C PHE A 207 17.58 -1.67 9.47
N THR A 208 18.18 -2.63 8.75
CA THR A 208 19.11 -3.59 9.34
C THR A 208 20.56 -3.09 9.48
N GLU A 209 20.94 -1.95 8.88
CA GLU A 209 22.36 -1.53 8.80
C GLU A 209 22.80 -0.49 9.85
N ASN A 210 21.87 0.16 10.57
CA ASN A 210 22.24 1.23 11.51
C ASN A 210 22.49 0.78 12.97
N ASP A 211 22.24 -0.49 13.32
CA ASP A 211 22.58 -1.05 14.63
C ASP A 211 24.03 -1.60 14.64
N ASN A 212 25.01 -0.69 14.59
CA ASN A 212 26.43 -1.02 14.68
C ASN A 212 26.85 -1.41 16.11
N ASN A 213 26.49 -2.62 16.56
CA ASN A 213 27.24 -3.26 17.64
C ASN A 213 27.27 -4.81 17.63
N ILE A 214 27.00 -5.47 16.49
CA ILE A 214 27.29 -6.90 16.34
C ILE A 214 27.85 -7.18 14.95
N SER A 215 29.03 -7.80 14.94
CA SER A 215 29.79 -8.24 13.78
C SER A 215 29.06 -9.30 12.95
N THR A 216 28.08 -8.88 12.16
CA THR A 216 27.51 -9.69 11.07
C THR A 216 27.36 -8.83 9.83
N GLN A 217 28.49 -8.63 9.13
CA GLN A 217 28.46 -8.29 7.71
C GLN A 217 27.75 -9.43 6.97
N ARG A 218 26.46 -9.24 6.64
CA ARG A 218 25.80 -9.97 5.56
C ARG A 218 25.37 -8.97 4.51
N THR A 219 26.32 -8.65 3.66
CA THR A 219 26.14 -8.00 2.37
C THR A 219 25.01 -8.70 1.59
N CYS A 220 23.92 -7.99 1.32
CA CYS A 220 23.00 -8.36 0.24
C CYS A 220 23.69 -8.08 -1.11
N GLN A 221 24.64 -8.95 -1.50
CA GLN A 221 25.28 -8.85 -2.81
C GLN A 221 24.46 -9.58 -3.88
N HIS A 222 24.04 -8.80 -4.88
CA HIS A 222 23.46 -9.20 -6.17
C HIS A 222 22.09 -9.90 -6.17
N VAL A 223 21.04 -9.08 -6.05
CA VAL A 223 19.76 -9.35 -6.72
C VAL A 223 19.98 -9.18 -8.22
N SER A 224 20.07 -10.28 -8.96
CA SER A 224 20.00 -10.22 -10.43
C SER A 224 18.55 -9.93 -10.83
N SER A 225 18.34 -8.88 -11.63
CA SER A 225 17.03 -8.47 -12.16
C SER A 225 16.20 -9.65 -12.68
N PRO A 226 14.87 -9.67 -12.47
CA PRO A 226 13.98 -10.57 -13.18
C PRO A 226 14.13 -10.32 -14.70
N ARG A 227 14.40 -11.38 -15.49
CA ARG A 227 14.32 -11.29 -16.95
C ARG A 227 12.90 -11.63 -17.38
N PHE A 228 12.24 -10.68 -18.03
CA PHE A 228 10.99 -10.87 -18.74
C PHE A 228 11.31 -11.36 -20.16
N ASP A 229 10.90 -12.58 -20.51
CA ASP A 229 11.00 -13.12 -21.88
C ASP A 229 9.61 -13.20 -22.53
N GLY A 230 8.88 -12.08 -22.48
CA GLY A 230 7.67 -11.82 -23.29
C GLY A 230 6.46 -12.75 -23.15
N LYS A 231 6.53 -13.88 -22.43
CA LYS A 231 5.44 -14.89 -22.39
C LYS A 231 5.24 -15.62 -21.05
N LYS A 232 6.11 -15.42 -20.05
CA LYS A 232 5.95 -15.95 -18.69
C LYS A 232 6.86 -15.22 -17.70
N LEU A 233 6.34 -14.95 -16.50
CA LEU A 233 7.18 -14.64 -15.34
C LEU A 233 7.96 -15.91 -15.01
N LEU A 234 9.25 -15.95 -15.32
CA LEU A 234 10.13 -17.02 -14.87
C LEU A 234 10.28 -16.85 -13.35
N LYS A 235 10.02 -17.92 -12.58
CA LYS A 235 10.28 -17.95 -11.13
C LYS A 235 11.71 -17.47 -10.89
N SER A 236 11.88 -16.33 -10.23
CA SER A 236 13.14 -16.02 -9.57
C SER A 236 13.20 -16.80 -8.27
N GLU A 237 13.79 -17.99 -8.29
CA GLU A 237 14.29 -18.59 -7.06
C GLU A 237 15.55 -17.84 -6.65
N LYS A 238 15.36 -16.75 -5.91
CA LYS A 238 16.38 -16.12 -5.08
C LYS A 238 15.71 -15.64 -3.79
N THR A 239 15.72 -16.51 -2.80
CA THR A 239 15.47 -16.19 -1.39
C THR A 239 16.52 -15.19 -0.90
N CYS A 240 16.11 -13.95 -0.66
CA CYS A 240 16.81 -13.02 0.23
C CYS A 240 15.92 -12.82 1.46
N PHE A 241 16.09 -13.69 2.46
CA PHE A 241 15.69 -13.45 3.84
C PHE A 241 16.99 -13.25 4.63
N ASN A 242 17.13 -12.10 5.28
CA ASN A 242 17.94 -11.96 6.49
C ASN A 242 17.41 -10.77 7.31
N CYS A 243 16.19 -10.94 7.80
CA CYS A 243 15.94 -10.67 9.22
C CYS A 243 16.09 -12.02 9.88
N ASP A 244 17.13 -12.21 10.69
CA ASP A 244 17.35 -13.47 11.43
C ASP A 244 16.26 -13.61 12.50
N VAL A 245 15.11 -14.17 12.13
CA VAL A 245 14.23 -14.87 13.05
C VAL A 245 14.18 -16.32 12.58
N ALA A 246 14.63 -17.20 13.48
CA ALA A 246 14.85 -18.60 13.24
C ALA A 246 13.70 -19.31 12.51
N ARG A 247 14.07 -20.08 11.48
CA ARG A 247 13.38 -21.28 10.97
C ARG A 247 11.93 -21.48 11.48
N THR A 248 10.97 -20.86 10.82
CA THR A 248 9.70 -21.53 10.49
C THR A 248 9.19 -20.91 9.19
N GLY A 249 8.94 -21.75 8.18
CA GLY A 249 8.53 -21.28 6.86
C GLY A 249 7.16 -20.63 6.91
N THR A 250 7.03 -19.45 6.29
CA THR A 250 5.85 -18.87 5.60
C THR A 250 6.05 -17.36 5.40
N GLY A 251 7.05 -16.96 4.60
CA GLY A 251 7.14 -15.59 4.12
C GLY A 251 6.45 -15.49 2.76
N ARG A 252 5.23 -14.96 2.70
CA ARG A 252 4.54 -14.69 1.43
C ARG A 252 4.42 -13.18 1.21
N VAL A 253 5.13 -12.71 0.19
CA VAL A 253 4.80 -11.48 -0.53
C VAL A 253 4.10 -11.93 -1.81
N GLU A 254 2.78 -11.91 -1.85
CA GLU A 254 2.02 -12.08 -3.09
C GLU A 254 1.63 -10.70 -3.61
N VAL A 255 2.41 -10.17 -4.55
CA VAL A 255 2.04 -8.99 -5.34
C VAL A 255 1.17 -9.48 -6.51
N ALA A 256 -0.15 -9.35 -6.37
CA ALA A 256 -1.07 -9.64 -7.46
C ALA A 256 -1.21 -8.38 -8.34
N PHE A 257 -0.78 -8.48 -9.59
CA PHE A 257 -1.04 -7.50 -10.64
C PHE A 257 -2.24 -7.93 -11.45
N GLN A 258 -3.17 -6.99 -11.69
CA GLN A 258 -4.02 -7.04 -12.86
C GLN A 258 -3.76 -5.77 -13.67
N ILE A 259 -3.14 -5.96 -14.83
CA ILE A 259 -3.08 -4.97 -15.91
C ILE A 259 -4.40 -5.08 -16.68
#